data_AF-A0AA39XP19-F1
#
_entry.id   AF-A0AA39XP19-F1
#
_cell.length_a   1.000
_cell.length_b   1.000
_cell.length_c   1.000
_cell.angle_alpha   90.00
_cell.angle_beta   90.00
_cell.angle_gamma   90.00
#
_symmetry.space_group_name_H-M   'P 1'
#
loop_
_entity.id
_entity.type
_entity.pdbx_description
1 polymer ?
#
loop_
_entity_poly.entity_id
_entity_poly.type
_entity_poly.pdbx_seq_one_letter_code
_entity_poly.pdbx_strand_id
1 'polypeptide(L)'
;MVSPITPKRLESNSTIAFVSPSARLNHELPAVMSRATAVLTGQGYKVHELFTSDTGIQSSIDNRLSELRAAFSDPTISAIICTIGGPCFNELLPALIADTDLHKTIRANPKIVVGCSDITGLHWFLHALTGLRTFYGPGAIPELGQSISADDDDDDDDASPVAFCAKHLLRAITQTQPLGDVAISPTYAPKPVPCLWSLFSPLRACLGRYNILFDSFSFGATSFWYGLLELGG
;
A
#
# COMPACT_ATOMS: atom_id res chain seq x y z
N MET A 1 3.00 -19.65 -17.28
CA MET A 1 2.80 -18.68 -16.18
C MET A 1 2.94 -19.40 -14.86
N VAL A 2 3.57 -18.77 -13.87
CA VAL A 2 3.73 -19.33 -12.52
C VAL A 2 2.35 -19.47 -11.86
N SER A 3 2.08 -20.57 -11.15
CA SER A 3 0.78 -20.78 -10.52
C SER A 3 0.52 -19.73 -9.42
N PRO A 4 -0.69 -19.12 -9.38
CA PRO A 4 -0.98 -18.08 -8.41
C PRO A 4 -1.07 -18.65 -6.99
N ILE A 5 -0.53 -17.91 -6.02
CA ILE A 5 -0.60 -18.20 -4.60
C ILE A 5 -1.14 -16.98 -3.85
N THR A 6 -1.87 -17.22 -2.77
CA THR A 6 -2.48 -16.17 -1.93
C THR A 6 -1.90 -16.31 -0.53
N PRO A 7 -1.52 -15.20 0.14
CA PRO A 7 -1.07 -15.26 1.51
C PRO A 7 -2.22 -15.65 2.46
N LYS A 8 -1.87 -16.10 3.66
CA LYS A 8 -2.86 -16.27 4.74
C LYS A 8 -3.37 -14.89 5.17
N ARG A 9 -4.59 -14.84 5.72
CA ARG A 9 -5.11 -13.64 6.37
C ARG A 9 -4.18 -13.22 7.51
N LEU A 10 -4.17 -11.93 7.82
CA LEU A 10 -3.50 -11.39 8.99
C LEU A 10 -4.28 -11.77 10.25
N GLU A 11 -3.61 -12.43 11.19
CA GLU A 11 -4.20 -12.78 12.49
C GLU A 11 -3.92 -11.68 13.53
N SER A 12 -4.75 -11.61 14.57
CA SER A 12 -4.53 -10.68 15.68
C SER A 12 -3.16 -10.90 16.35
N ASN A 13 -2.51 -9.83 16.79
CA ASN A 13 -1.18 -9.85 17.41
C ASN A 13 -0.02 -10.32 16.50
N SER A 14 -0.26 -10.50 15.20
CA SER A 14 0.79 -10.78 14.21
C SER A 14 1.78 -9.61 14.08
N THR A 15 2.98 -9.93 13.59
CA THR A 15 4.00 -8.92 13.26
C THR A 15 3.86 -8.45 11.81
N ILE A 16 3.90 -7.14 11.63
CA ILE A 16 3.93 -6.44 10.35
C ILE A 16 5.33 -5.84 10.18
N ALA A 17 5.96 -6.08 9.03
CA ALA A 17 7.23 -5.47 8.69
C ALA A 17 7.04 -4.21 7.85
N PHE A 18 7.79 -3.16 8.17
CA PHE A 18 8.00 -2.02 7.27
C PHE A 18 9.27 -2.22 6.45
N VAL A 19 9.18 -2.02 5.13
CA VAL A 19 10.30 -2.09 4.18
C VAL A 19 10.25 -0.92 3.20
N SER A 20 11.41 -0.46 2.73
CA SER A 20 11.52 0.71 1.85
C SER A 20 12.16 0.34 0.50
N PRO A 21 11.44 -0.34 -0.41
CA PRO A 21 12.02 -0.89 -1.65
C PRO A 21 12.21 0.16 -2.76
N SER A 22 11.62 1.35 -2.62
CA SER A 22 11.81 2.50 -3.51
C SER A 22 12.45 3.67 -2.75
N ALA A 23 11.73 4.78 -2.50
CA ALA A 23 12.28 5.88 -1.71
C ALA A 23 12.43 5.45 -0.24
N ARG A 24 13.47 5.99 0.42
CA ARG A 24 13.93 5.59 1.74
C ARG A 24 13.91 6.80 2.68
N LEU A 25 12.71 7.21 3.08
CA LEU A 25 12.46 8.46 3.83
C LEU A 25 12.34 8.26 5.35
N ASN A 26 12.76 7.10 5.85
CA ASN A 26 12.51 6.65 7.22
C ASN A 26 13.16 7.58 8.25
N HIS A 27 14.40 8.00 8.02
CA HIS A 27 15.14 8.89 8.91
C HIS A 27 14.85 10.37 8.66
N GLU A 28 14.40 10.73 7.47
CA GLU A 28 13.98 12.08 7.11
C GLU A 28 12.61 12.42 7.73
N LEU A 29 11.73 11.43 7.89
CA LEU A 29 10.37 11.58 8.40
C LEU A 29 10.06 10.68 9.61
N PRO A 30 10.87 10.72 10.70
CA PRO A 30 10.74 9.79 11.82
C PRO A 30 9.43 9.98 12.59
N ALA A 31 8.91 11.21 12.66
CA ALA A 31 7.62 11.47 13.29
C ALA A 31 6.45 10.87 12.48
N VAL A 32 6.57 10.82 11.15
CA VAL A 32 5.56 10.22 10.26
C VAL A 32 5.58 8.69 10.43
N MET A 33 6.77 8.10 10.45
CA MET A 33 6.95 6.66 10.73
C MET A 33 6.40 6.27 12.09
N SER A 34 6.67 7.07 13.13
CA SER A 34 6.13 6.83 14.47
C SER A 34 4.60 6.84 14.51
N ARG A 35 3.95 7.74 13.78
CA ARG A 35 2.48 7.75 13.64
C ARG A 35 1.97 6.50 12.92
N ALA A 36 2.60 6.12 11.81
CA ALA A 36 2.24 4.91 11.06
C ALA A 36 2.36 3.65 11.93
N THR A 37 3.43 3.56 12.72
CA THR A 37 3.61 2.52 13.73
C THR A 37 2.49 2.55 14.76
N ALA A 38 2.16 3.73 15.31
CA ALA A 38 1.11 3.89 16.32
C ALA A 38 -0.27 3.47 15.81
N VAL A 39 -0.60 3.73 14.53
CA VAL A 39 -1.85 3.27 13.91
C VAL A 39 -1.95 1.74 13.95
N LEU A 40 -0.90 1.03 13.60
CA LEU A 40 -0.92 -0.44 13.56
C LEU A 40 -0.82 -1.06 14.96
N THR A 41 -0.01 -0.49 15.86
CA THR A 41 0.11 -0.99 17.24
C THR A 41 -1.15 -0.71 18.06
N GLY A 42 -1.84 0.41 17.80
CA GLY A 42 -3.16 0.70 18.37
C GLY A 42 -4.24 -0.31 17.98
N GLN A 43 -4.05 -0.99 16.84
CA GLN A 43 -4.90 -2.09 16.37
C GLN A 43 -4.46 -3.48 16.88
N GLY A 44 -3.46 -3.52 17.77
CA GLY A 44 -2.97 -4.74 18.41
C GLY A 44 -1.90 -5.50 17.62
N TYR A 45 -1.31 -4.93 16.57
CA TYR A 45 -0.22 -5.58 15.83
C TYR A 45 1.15 -5.20 16.40
N LYS A 46 2.15 -6.03 16.11
CA LYS A 46 3.57 -5.68 16.34
C LYS A 46 4.13 -5.12 15.04
N VAL A 47 4.91 -4.05 15.12
CA VAL A 47 5.54 -3.45 13.94
C VAL A 47 7.05 -3.58 14.08
N HIS A 48 7.70 -4.07 13.03
CA HIS A 48 9.15 -4.17 12.94
C HIS A 48 9.62 -3.46 11.66
N GLU A 49 10.46 -2.45 11.82
CA GLU A 49 11.06 -1.75 10.69
C GLU A 49 12.35 -2.44 10.26
N LEU A 50 12.40 -2.89 9.01
CA LEU A 50 13.61 -3.42 8.38
C LEU A 50 14.23 -2.32 7.54
N PHE A 51 15.22 -1.64 8.11
CA PHE A 51 15.88 -0.50 7.49
C PHE A 51 17.36 -0.45 7.82
N THR A 52 18.20 -0.37 6.79
CA THR A 52 19.65 -0.18 6.87
C THR A 52 20.03 1.11 6.15
N SER A 53 20.81 1.99 6.79
CA SER A 53 21.26 3.23 6.16
C SER A 53 22.15 2.97 4.94
N ASP A 54 21.94 3.74 3.88
CA ASP A 54 22.69 3.62 2.64
C ASP A 54 23.93 4.51 2.65
N THR A 55 25.01 4.04 2.03
CA THR A 55 26.25 4.82 1.80
C THR A 55 26.47 5.17 0.33
N GLY A 56 25.58 4.70 -0.55
CA GLY A 56 25.57 4.93 -1.99
C GLY A 56 24.57 4.03 -2.71
N ILE A 57 24.42 4.20 -4.03
CA ILE A 57 23.39 3.52 -4.84
C ILE A 57 23.50 1.99 -4.74
N GLN A 58 24.69 1.41 -4.93
CA GLN A 58 24.86 -0.04 -4.86
C GLN A 58 24.53 -0.59 -3.46
N SER A 59 25.00 0.09 -2.41
CA SER A 59 24.65 -0.30 -1.03
C SER A 59 23.15 -0.23 -0.78
N SER A 60 22.45 0.74 -1.38
CA SER A 60 21.00 0.87 -1.28
C SER A 60 20.28 -0.29 -1.95
N ILE A 61 20.73 -0.73 -3.12
CA ILE A 61 20.17 -1.91 -3.80
C ILE A 61 20.37 -3.16 -2.93
N ASP A 62 21.59 -3.37 -2.41
CA ASP A 62 21.94 -4.53 -1.59
C ASP A 62 21.14 -4.54 -0.27
N ASN A 63 21.01 -3.39 0.39
CA ASN A 63 20.23 -3.20 1.61
C ASN A 63 18.75 -3.52 1.36
N ARG A 64 18.13 -2.91 0.33
CA ARG A 64 16.72 -3.16 -0.03
C ARG A 64 16.45 -4.62 -0.35
N LEU A 65 17.36 -5.29 -1.07
CA LEU A 65 17.25 -6.73 -1.35
C LEU A 65 17.34 -7.55 -0.06
N SER A 66 18.30 -7.22 0.82
CA SER A 66 18.49 -7.90 2.10
C SER A 66 17.28 -7.74 3.03
N GLU A 67 16.70 -6.54 3.10
CA GLU A 67 15.49 -6.24 3.88
C GLU A 67 14.29 -7.05 3.39
N LEU A 68 14.08 -7.15 2.08
CA LEU A 68 13.01 -8.00 1.52
C LEU A 68 13.26 -9.49 1.83
N ARG A 69 14.50 -9.97 1.69
CA ARG A 69 14.87 -11.34 2.07
C ARG A 69 14.58 -11.61 3.55
N ALA A 70 14.99 -10.71 4.45
CA ALA A 70 14.72 -10.81 5.87
C ALA A 70 13.21 -10.84 6.15
N ALA A 71 12.46 -9.94 5.51
CA ALA A 71 11.01 -9.85 5.67
C ALA A 71 10.28 -11.14 5.27
N PHE A 72 10.68 -11.78 4.16
CA PHE A 72 10.07 -13.04 3.71
C PHE A 72 10.58 -14.27 4.47
N SER A 73 11.83 -14.27 4.92
CA SER A 73 12.45 -15.44 5.56
C SER A 73 12.08 -15.58 7.04
N ASP A 74 11.77 -14.48 7.72
CA ASP A 74 11.40 -14.49 9.14
C ASP A 74 9.98 -15.07 9.33
N PRO A 75 9.79 -16.24 9.96
CA PRO A 75 8.46 -16.83 10.14
C PRO A 75 7.54 -16.03 11.09
N THR A 76 8.06 -15.07 11.85
CA THR A 76 7.28 -14.24 12.77
C THR A 76 6.55 -13.09 12.06
N ILE A 77 7.04 -12.65 10.88
CA ILE A 77 6.42 -11.60 10.07
C ILE A 77 5.27 -12.20 9.25
N SER A 78 4.06 -11.67 9.42
CA SER A 78 2.86 -12.11 8.70
C SER A 78 2.50 -11.20 7.51
N ALA A 79 2.87 -9.92 7.58
CA ALA A 79 2.61 -8.94 6.53
C ALA A 79 3.80 -7.99 6.35
N ILE A 80 3.91 -7.44 5.15
CA ILE A 80 4.90 -6.46 4.73
C ILE A 80 4.13 -5.24 4.21
N ILE A 81 4.34 -4.08 4.82
CA ILE A 81 3.80 -2.80 4.33
C ILE A 81 4.98 -1.96 3.85
N CYS A 82 4.94 -1.55 2.59
CA CYS A 82 5.97 -0.69 2.03
C CYS A 82 5.83 0.71 2.63
N THR A 83 6.95 1.33 2.99
CA THR A 83 6.95 2.63 3.64
C THR A 83 6.44 3.73 2.71
N ILE A 84 6.97 3.79 1.49
CA ILE A 84 6.58 4.72 0.44
C ILE A 84 6.99 4.19 -0.94
N GLY A 85 6.31 4.66 -2.00
CA GLY A 85 6.79 4.55 -3.37
C GLY A 85 8.02 5.45 -3.63
N GLY A 86 8.25 5.87 -4.87
CA GLY A 86 9.40 6.71 -5.22
C GLY A 86 9.79 6.58 -6.69
N PRO A 87 11.04 6.90 -7.05
CA PRO A 87 11.52 6.74 -8.42
C PRO A 87 12.55 5.61 -8.59
N CYS A 88 12.86 4.85 -7.54
CA CYS A 88 14.07 4.02 -7.47
C CYS A 88 13.81 2.50 -7.46
N PHE A 89 12.56 2.02 -7.53
CA PHE A 89 12.30 0.57 -7.51
C PHE A 89 12.95 -0.16 -8.69
N ASN A 90 13.01 0.49 -9.85
CA ASN A 90 13.62 -0.05 -11.07
C ASN A 90 15.11 -0.44 -10.89
N GLU A 91 15.84 0.23 -10.01
CA GLU A 91 17.23 -0.11 -9.66
C GLU A 91 17.34 -1.48 -8.96
N LEU A 92 16.34 -1.82 -8.14
CA LEU A 92 16.29 -3.06 -7.36
C LEU A 92 15.84 -4.26 -8.20
N LEU A 93 15.04 -4.01 -9.24
CA LEU A 93 14.39 -5.05 -10.05
C LEU A 93 15.37 -6.10 -10.64
N PRO A 94 16.53 -5.74 -11.23
CA PRO A 94 17.47 -6.74 -11.75
C PRO A 94 17.96 -7.71 -10.68
N ALA A 95 18.24 -7.22 -9.47
CA ALA A 95 18.71 -8.03 -8.36
C ALA A 95 17.61 -8.97 -7.85
N LEU A 96 16.37 -8.51 -7.81
CA LEU A 96 15.20 -9.34 -7.50
C LEU A 96 14.97 -10.44 -8.54
N ILE A 97 15.09 -10.13 -9.83
CA ILE A 97 14.92 -11.12 -10.92
C ILE A 97 16.00 -12.22 -10.85
N ALA A 98 17.24 -11.86 -10.51
CA ALA A 98 18.35 -12.80 -10.40
C ALA A 98 18.24 -13.72 -9.16
N ASP A 99 17.46 -13.35 -8.15
CA ASP A 99 17.40 -14.02 -6.86
C ASP A 99 16.39 -15.18 -6.80
N THR A 100 16.78 -16.31 -7.37
CA THR A 100 15.91 -17.51 -7.41
C THR A 100 15.61 -18.12 -6.03
N ASP A 101 16.46 -17.87 -5.02
CA ASP A 101 16.24 -18.41 -3.67
C ASP A 101 15.21 -17.58 -2.90
N LEU A 102 15.20 -16.26 -3.09
CA LEU A 102 14.10 -15.42 -2.63
C LEU A 102 12.77 -15.84 -3.28
N HIS A 103 12.74 -16.17 -4.58
CA HIS A 103 11.50 -16.63 -5.23
C HIS A 103 10.96 -17.91 -4.59
N LYS A 104 11.83 -18.89 -4.32
CA LYS A 104 11.46 -20.12 -3.60
C LYS A 104 10.94 -19.81 -2.19
N THR A 105 11.61 -18.89 -1.49
CA THR A 105 11.24 -18.48 -0.13
C THR A 105 9.86 -17.83 -0.11
N ILE A 106 9.58 -16.91 -1.03
CA ILE A 106 8.26 -16.27 -1.18
C ILE A 106 7.17 -17.31 -1.46
N ARG A 107 7.44 -18.30 -2.32
CA ARG A 107 6.47 -19.36 -2.62
C ARG A 107 6.23 -20.32 -1.46
N ALA A 108 7.27 -20.63 -0.69
CA ALA A 108 7.16 -21.48 0.48
C ALA A 108 6.48 -20.78 1.67
N ASN A 109 6.63 -19.45 1.76
CA ASN A 109 6.10 -18.63 2.84
C ASN A 109 5.41 -17.36 2.27
N PRO A 110 4.24 -17.49 1.64
CA PRO A 110 3.55 -16.35 1.06
C PRO A 110 3.02 -15.42 2.15
N LYS A 111 3.37 -14.13 2.05
CA LYS A 111 2.99 -13.08 3.01
C LYS A 111 2.15 -12.00 2.35
N ILE A 112 1.36 -11.32 3.16
CA ILE A 112 0.66 -10.12 2.71
C ILE A 112 1.73 -9.07 2.36
N VAL A 113 1.61 -8.45 1.18
CA VAL A 113 2.44 -7.32 0.76
C VAL A 113 1.52 -6.18 0.34
N VAL A 114 1.74 -5.00 0.91
CA VAL A 114 0.92 -3.80 0.71
C VAL A 114 1.80 -2.64 0.27
N GLY A 115 1.32 -1.86 -0.69
CA GLY A 115 1.87 -0.56 -1.05
C GLY A 115 1.28 -0.03 -2.35
N CYS A 116 1.60 1.21 -2.70
CA CYS A 116 1.07 1.93 -3.86
C CYS A 116 2.17 2.64 -4.67
N SER A 117 1.81 3.28 -5.77
CA SER A 117 2.72 4.07 -6.63
C SER A 117 3.85 3.19 -7.21
N ASP A 118 5.13 3.56 -7.07
CA ASP A 118 6.29 2.82 -7.58
C ASP A 118 6.42 1.39 -7.04
N ILE A 119 5.75 1.09 -5.92
CA ILE A 119 5.59 -0.28 -5.41
C ILE A 119 4.83 -1.18 -6.41
N THR A 120 4.17 -0.61 -7.41
CA THR A 120 3.62 -1.34 -8.57
C THR A 120 4.66 -2.27 -9.18
N GLY A 121 5.92 -1.84 -9.31
CA GLY A 121 6.99 -2.71 -9.81
C GLY A 121 7.22 -3.94 -8.93
N LEU A 122 7.14 -3.79 -7.61
CA LEU A 122 7.23 -4.90 -6.67
C LEU A 122 6.04 -5.86 -6.82
N HIS A 123 4.83 -5.32 -6.95
CA HIS A 123 3.61 -6.11 -7.19
C HIS A 123 3.73 -6.96 -8.46
N TRP A 124 4.20 -6.37 -9.56
CA TRP A 124 4.43 -7.08 -10.81
C TRP A 124 5.51 -8.16 -10.68
N PHE A 125 6.63 -7.84 -10.04
CA PHE A 125 7.69 -8.82 -9.78
C PHE A 125 7.16 -10.02 -8.98
N LEU A 126 6.50 -9.76 -7.85
CA LEU A 126 5.97 -10.80 -6.98
C LEU A 126 4.95 -11.67 -7.72
N HIS A 127 4.04 -11.06 -8.47
CA HIS A 127 3.06 -11.80 -9.25
C HIS A 127 3.71 -12.62 -10.38
N ALA A 128 4.54 -12.00 -11.21
CA ALA A 128 5.09 -12.62 -12.40
C ALA A 128 6.05 -13.77 -12.07
N LEU A 129 6.93 -13.61 -11.08
CA LEU A 129 7.98 -14.57 -10.80
C LEU A 129 7.63 -15.56 -9.69
N THR A 130 6.72 -15.21 -8.78
CA THR A 130 6.36 -16.08 -7.65
C THR A 130 4.89 -16.51 -7.67
N GLY A 131 4.04 -15.86 -8.46
CA GLY A 131 2.59 -16.08 -8.45
C GLY A 131 1.89 -15.43 -7.26
N LEU A 132 2.61 -14.75 -6.35
CA LEU A 132 2.04 -14.15 -5.15
C LEU A 132 1.08 -13.02 -5.53
N ARG A 133 -0.15 -13.11 -5.02
CA ARG A 133 -1.12 -12.02 -5.05
C ARG A 133 -0.86 -11.07 -3.89
N THR A 134 -0.83 -9.78 -4.21
CA THR A 134 -0.53 -8.69 -3.28
C THR A 134 -1.67 -7.67 -3.25
N PHE A 135 -1.54 -6.67 -2.39
CA PHE A 135 -2.57 -5.65 -2.17
C PHE A 135 -2.02 -4.28 -2.58
N TYR A 136 -2.65 -3.65 -3.56
CA TYR A 136 -2.42 -2.24 -3.85
C TYR A 136 -3.16 -1.42 -2.78
N GLY A 137 -2.43 -0.70 -1.93
CA GLY A 137 -3.00 -0.10 -0.73
C GLY A 137 -2.05 0.85 -0.01
N PRO A 138 -2.43 1.35 1.17
CA PRO A 138 -1.72 2.43 1.85
C PRO A 138 -0.31 2.02 2.26
N GLY A 139 0.64 2.91 2.03
CA GLY A 139 2.00 2.85 2.56
C GLY A 139 2.09 3.48 3.96
N ALA A 140 3.22 3.23 4.63
CA ALA A 140 3.43 3.74 5.99
C ALA A 140 3.49 5.27 6.03
N ILE A 141 4.23 5.92 5.12
CA ILE A 141 4.48 7.36 5.13
C ILE A 141 3.30 8.15 4.55
N PRO A 142 2.83 7.87 3.31
CA PRO A 142 1.84 8.74 2.68
C PRO A 142 0.46 8.63 3.29
N GLU A 143 0.01 7.45 3.75
CA GLU A 143 -1.36 7.27 4.25
C GLU A 143 -1.42 6.96 5.74
N LEU A 144 -0.70 5.95 6.24
CA LEU A 144 -0.81 5.56 7.65
C LEU A 144 -0.15 6.56 8.61
N GLY A 145 0.81 7.33 8.10
CA GLY A 145 1.60 8.28 8.87
C GLY A 145 1.08 9.72 8.80
N GLN A 146 -0.03 10.01 8.12
CA GLN A 146 -0.54 11.40 8.08
C GLN A 146 -0.86 11.90 9.49
N SER A 147 -0.68 13.19 9.72
CA SER A 147 -1.15 13.82 10.96
C SER A 147 -2.67 13.97 10.90
N ILE A 148 -3.35 13.59 11.97
CA ILE A 148 -4.74 13.99 12.20
C ILE A 148 -4.71 15.49 12.46
N SER A 149 -5.49 16.26 11.72
CA SER A 149 -5.54 17.71 11.88
C SER A 149 -6.44 18.06 13.07
N ALA A 150 -6.17 19.18 13.74
CA ALA A 150 -7.00 19.65 14.86
C ALA A 150 -8.41 20.11 14.42
N ASP A 151 -8.64 20.20 13.11
CA ASP A 151 -9.96 20.49 12.54
C ASP A 151 -10.77 19.20 12.26
N ASP A 152 -10.18 18.02 12.50
CA ASP A 152 -10.85 16.71 12.44
C ASP A 152 -11.60 16.41 13.77
N ASP A 153 -12.18 17.44 14.39
CA ASP A 153 -13.07 17.39 15.57
C ASP A 153 -14.50 16.92 15.20
N ASP A 154 -14.69 16.27 14.06
CA ASP A 154 -15.93 15.57 13.76
C ASP A 154 -16.01 14.35 14.69
N ASP A 155 -17.07 14.25 15.50
CA ASP A 155 -17.38 13.18 16.49
C ASP A 155 -17.40 11.74 15.91
N ASP A 156 -17.03 11.54 14.65
CA ASP A 156 -16.94 10.27 13.96
C ASP A 156 -15.46 9.92 13.68
N ASP A 157 -14.80 9.29 14.68
CA ASP A 157 -13.40 8.81 14.61
C ASP A 157 -13.09 7.97 13.35
N ASP A 158 -14.10 7.42 12.68
CA ASP A 158 -14.00 6.63 11.44
C ASP A 158 -13.87 7.49 10.15
N ALA A 159 -14.01 8.82 10.24
CA ALA A 159 -14.02 9.73 9.08
C ALA A 159 -12.63 10.24 8.67
N SER A 160 -11.64 10.24 9.56
CA SER A 160 -10.30 10.74 9.20
C SER A 160 -9.69 9.91 8.06
N PRO A 161 -8.91 10.51 7.15
CA PRO A 161 -8.27 9.78 6.06
C PRO A 161 -7.42 8.58 6.52
N VAL A 162 -6.72 8.74 7.64
CA VAL A 162 -5.89 7.69 8.25
C VAL A 162 -6.77 6.54 8.77
N ALA A 163 -7.83 6.85 9.52
CA ALA A 163 -8.75 5.84 10.05
C ALA A 163 -9.43 5.08 8.92
N PHE A 164 -9.90 5.79 7.88
CA PHE A 164 -10.47 5.19 6.68
C PHE A 164 -9.48 4.22 6.02
N CYS A 165 -8.26 4.68 5.71
CA CYS A 165 -7.23 3.85 5.09
C CYS A 165 -6.88 2.61 5.92
N ALA A 166 -6.67 2.78 7.23
CA ALA A 166 -6.34 1.69 8.13
C ALA A 166 -7.49 0.66 8.23
N LYS A 167 -8.73 1.12 8.44
CA LYS A 167 -9.92 0.28 8.53
C LYS A 167 -10.13 -0.56 7.27
N HIS A 168 -10.06 0.08 6.11
CA HIS A 168 -10.29 -0.60 4.83
C HIS A 168 -9.15 -1.54 4.44
N LEU A 169 -7.90 -1.18 4.74
CA LEU A 169 -6.77 -2.10 4.62
C LEU A 169 -6.98 -3.34 5.51
N LEU A 170 -7.21 -3.13 6.81
CA LEU A 170 -7.35 -4.23 7.77
C LEU A 170 -8.53 -5.13 7.40
N ARG A 171 -9.67 -4.56 6.98
CA ARG A 171 -10.80 -5.34 6.46
C ARG A 171 -10.38 -6.25 5.29
N ALA A 172 -9.56 -5.75 4.36
CA ALA A 172 -9.12 -6.52 3.19
C ALA A 172 -8.13 -7.64 3.51
N ILE A 173 -7.28 -7.48 4.52
CA ILE A 173 -6.21 -8.43 4.82
C ILE A 173 -6.50 -9.36 6.00
N THR A 174 -7.52 -9.07 6.83
CA THR A 174 -7.89 -9.89 8.00
C THR A 174 -9.10 -10.80 7.73
N GLN A 175 -9.93 -10.50 6.73
CA GLN A 175 -11.14 -11.26 6.43
C GLN A 175 -10.93 -12.27 5.30
N THR A 176 -11.59 -13.43 5.39
CA THR A 176 -11.60 -14.44 4.30
C THR A 176 -12.88 -14.41 3.47
N GLN A 177 -13.86 -13.63 3.89
CA GLN A 177 -15.09 -13.43 3.13
C GLN A 177 -14.86 -12.41 2.01
N PRO A 178 -15.65 -12.47 0.91
CA PRO A 178 -15.61 -11.43 -0.11
C PRO A 178 -15.77 -10.05 0.53
N LEU A 179 -14.99 -9.07 0.06
CA LEU A 179 -15.06 -7.71 0.59
C LEU A 179 -16.49 -7.16 0.55
N GLY A 180 -17.26 -7.45 -0.50
CA GLY A 180 -18.55 -6.79 -0.73
C GLY A 180 -18.33 -5.34 -1.16
N ASP A 181 -19.24 -4.45 -0.76
CA ASP A 181 -19.18 -3.04 -1.18
C ASP A 181 -17.95 -2.33 -0.60
N VAL A 182 -17.18 -1.71 -1.49
CA VAL A 182 -16.04 -0.86 -1.13
C VAL A 182 -16.55 0.55 -0.85
N ALA A 183 -16.34 1.03 0.37
CA ALA A 183 -16.77 2.36 0.76
C ALA A 183 -16.00 3.43 -0.03
N ILE A 184 -16.66 4.56 -0.27
CA ILE A 184 -16.03 5.74 -0.88
C ILE A 184 -15.60 6.65 0.27
N SER A 185 -14.34 7.07 0.28
CA SER A 185 -13.82 8.00 1.30
C SER A 185 -14.57 9.33 1.20
N PRO A 186 -15.17 9.82 2.29
CA PRO A 186 -15.81 11.14 2.30
C PRO A 186 -14.81 12.27 2.06
N THR A 187 -13.54 12.06 2.42
CA THR A 187 -12.47 13.08 2.29
C THR A 187 -11.83 13.08 0.91
N TYR A 188 -11.48 11.91 0.37
CA TYR A 188 -10.84 11.81 -0.95
C TYR A 188 -11.83 11.88 -2.11
N ALA A 189 -13.09 11.50 -1.87
CA ALA A 189 -14.14 11.50 -2.88
C ALA A 189 -15.48 11.99 -2.27
N PRO A 190 -15.55 13.28 -1.87
CA PRO A 190 -16.76 13.86 -1.29
C PRO A 190 -17.91 13.74 -2.28
N LYS A 191 -19.07 13.27 -1.81
CA LYS A 191 -20.29 13.26 -2.64
C LYS A 191 -20.62 14.72 -3.01
N PRO A 192 -20.79 15.04 -4.31
CA PRO A 192 -21.14 16.39 -4.70
C PRO A 192 -22.51 16.78 -4.12
N VAL A 193 -22.66 18.06 -3.77
CA VAL A 193 -23.89 18.64 -3.25
C VAL A 193 -25.07 18.33 -4.20
N PRO A 194 -26.26 17.91 -3.69
CA PRO A 194 -27.37 17.44 -4.53
C PRO A 194 -27.80 18.39 -5.65
N CYS A 195 -27.63 19.70 -5.47
CA CYS A 195 -28.05 20.73 -6.41
C CYS A 195 -27.26 20.74 -7.73
N LEU A 196 -25.99 20.33 -7.73
CA LEU A 196 -25.18 20.18 -8.96
C LEU A 196 -25.41 18.81 -9.65
N TRP A 197 -25.89 17.82 -8.91
CA TRP A 197 -26.09 16.45 -9.41
C TRP A 197 -27.16 16.37 -10.51
N SER A 198 -28.21 17.18 -10.41
CA SER A 198 -29.28 17.29 -11.42
C SER A 198 -28.82 17.88 -12.76
N LEU A 199 -27.72 18.65 -12.80
CA LEU A 199 -27.18 19.25 -14.04
C LEU A 199 -26.39 18.27 -14.91
N PHE A 200 -25.85 17.20 -14.32
CA PHE A 200 -25.04 16.19 -15.04
C PHE A 200 -25.79 14.88 -15.32
N SER A 201 -27.07 14.80 -14.94
CA SER A 201 -27.90 13.61 -15.15
C SER A 201 -28.01 13.13 -16.61
N PRO A 202 -27.95 13.99 -17.66
CA PRO A 202 -27.96 13.52 -19.05
C PRO A 202 -26.67 12.83 -19.50
N LEU A 203 -25.52 13.13 -18.88
CA LEU A 203 -24.21 12.55 -19.25
C LEU A 203 -24.00 11.14 -18.69
N ARG A 204 -24.78 10.74 -17.67
CA ARG A 204 -24.72 9.39 -17.08
C ARG A 204 -25.25 8.30 -18.01
N ALA A 205 -26.18 8.62 -18.90
CA ALA A 205 -26.73 7.65 -19.86
C ALA A 205 -25.68 7.16 -20.87
N CYS A 206 -24.61 7.93 -21.11
CA CYS A 206 -23.53 7.57 -22.04
C CYS A 206 -22.31 6.93 -21.38
N LEU A 207 -22.12 7.03 -20.05
CA LEU A 207 -20.87 6.62 -19.38
C LEU A 207 -21.04 5.50 -18.33
N GLY A 208 -22.22 4.91 -18.21
CA GLY A 208 -22.56 3.85 -17.24
C GLY A 208 -21.86 2.49 -17.40
N ARG A 209 -20.64 2.44 -17.95
CA ARG A 209 -19.85 1.19 -18.08
C ARG A 209 -18.44 1.23 -17.52
N TYR A 210 -17.97 2.35 -16.96
CA TYR A 210 -16.59 2.45 -16.47
C TYR A 210 -16.54 2.97 -15.03
N ASN A 211 -16.12 2.10 -14.09
CA ASN A 211 -15.73 2.49 -12.75
C ASN A 211 -14.34 3.13 -12.83
N ILE A 212 -14.30 4.45 -13.01
CA ILE A 212 -13.07 5.23 -12.92
C ILE A 212 -12.85 5.56 -11.43
N LEU A 213 -11.85 4.92 -10.82
CA LEU A 213 -11.28 5.38 -9.55
C LEU A 213 -10.49 6.66 -9.83
N PHE A 214 -10.95 7.78 -9.28
CA PHE A 214 -10.19 9.02 -9.25
C PHE A 214 -9.37 9.01 -7.96
N ASP A 215 -8.05 9.02 -8.09
CA ASP A 215 -7.13 9.18 -6.97
C ASP A 215 -6.47 10.55 -7.11
N SER A 216 -6.66 11.43 -6.12
CA SER A 216 -6.06 12.76 -6.10
C SER A 216 -4.86 12.78 -5.18
N PHE A 217 -3.65 12.85 -5.73
CA PHE A 217 -2.45 13.20 -4.98
C PHE A 217 -2.20 14.70 -5.07
N SER A 218 -2.18 15.39 -3.93
CA SER A 218 -1.78 16.80 -3.83
C SER A 218 -0.41 16.89 -3.16
N PHE A 219 0.60 17.32 -3.92
CA PHE A 219 1.86 17.87 -3.38
C PHE A 219 1.85 19.37 -3.68
N GLY A 220 1.48 20.19 -2.69
CA GLY A 220 1.33 21.64 -2.87
C GLY A 220 0.24 22.04 -3.88
N ALA A 221 0.40 23.21 -4.51
CA ALA A 221 -0.60 23.85 -5.37
C ALA A 221 -0.73 23.26 -6.80
N THR A 222 -0.24 22.05 -7.03
CA THR A 222 -0.24 21.44 -8.37
C THR A 222 -0.84 20.04 -8.31
N SER A 223 -1.98 19.86 -8.98
CA SER A 223 -2.65 18.58 -9.14
C SER A 223 -2.18 17.92 -10.44
N PHE A 224 -1.69 16.69 -10.36
CA PHE A 224 -1.39 15.87 -11.54
C PHE A 224 -2.53 14.87 -11.78
N TRP A 225 -2.99 14.79 -13.04
CA TRP A 225 -4.09 13.92 -13.47
C TRP A 225 -3.53 12.68 -14.15
N TYR A 226 -3.79 11.49 -13.61
CA TYR A 226 -3.53 10.22 -14.30
C TYR A 226 -4.82 9.40 -14.38
N GLY A 227 -5.17 8.95 -15.58
CA GLY A 227 -6.25 8.02 -15.83
C GLY A 227 -5.70 6.74 -16.46
N LEU A 228 -5.99 5.59 -15.85
CA LEU A 228 -5.74 4.27 -16.43
C LEU A 228 -6.99 3.82 -17.19
N LEU A 229 -6.86 3.67 -18.51
CA LEU A 229 -7.85 3.04 -19.38
C LEU A 229 -7.65 1.51 -19.33
N GLU A 230 -8.60 0.77 -18.76
CA GLU A 230 -8.75 -0.64 -19.10
C GLU A 230 -9.51 -0.76 -20.42
N LEU A 231 -8.81 -1.18 -21.48
CA LEU A 231 -9.43 -1.65 -22.71
C LEU A 231 -9.91 -3.09 -22.48
N GLY A 232 -11.21 -3.26 -22.25
CA GLY A 232 -11.86 -4.57 -22.27
C GLY A 232 -12.06 -5.05 -23.70
N GLY A 233 -11.50 -6.23 -24.02
CA GLY A 233 -11.67 -6.98 -25.26
C GLY A 233 -10.92 -8.30 -25.21
#